data_AF-A0A380DWK8-F1
#
_entry.id   AF-A0A380DWK8-F1
#
_cell.length_a   1.000
_cell.length_b   1.000
_cell.length_c   1.000
_cell.angle_alpha   90.00
_cell.angle_beta   90.00
_cell.angle_gamma   90.00
#
_symmetry.space_group_name_H-M   'P 1'
#
loop_
_entity.id
_entity.type
_entity.pdbx_description
1 polymer ?
#
loop_
_entity_poly.entity_id
_entity_poly.type
_entity_poly.pdbx_seq_one_letter_code
_entity_poly.pdbx_strand_id
1 'polypeptide(L)' 'MKEDRRIRKTKSSIKQAFTKLLQEKDLEKITIRDITTRADINRGTFYLHYEDKYMFTRRYGR' A
#
# COMPACT_ATOMS: atom_id res chain seq x y z
N MET A 1 -18.19 -11.63 -12.31
CA MET A 1 -18.14 -10.69 -11.17
C MET A 1 -17.15 -9.57 -11.51
N LYS A 2 -17.63 -8.32 -11.68
CA LYS A 2 -16.74 -7.16 -11.90
C LYS A 2 -16.05 -6.89 -10.57
N GLU A 3 -14.74 -7.11 -10.47
CA GLU A 3 -13.96 -6.65 -9.31
C GLU A 3 -14.33 -5.20 -9.04
N ASP A 4 -14.75 -4.93 -7.80
CA ASP A 4 -15.40 -3.69 -7.42
C ASP A 4 -14.49 -2.49 -7.77
N ARG A 5 -15.03 -1.49 -8.49
CA ARG A 5 -14.23 -0.32 -8.89
C ARG A 5 -13.59 0.36 -7.67
N ARG A 6 -14.26 0.28 -6.51
CA ARG A 6 -13.77 0.76 -5.23
C ARG A 6 -12.50 0.02 -4.80
N ILE A 7 -12.49 -1.30 -4.85
CA ILE A 7 -11.32 -2.13 -4.52
C ILE A 7 -10.12 -1.76 -5.41
N ARG A 8 -10.36 -1.60 -6.72
CA ARG A 8 -9.29 -1.20 -7.66
C ARG A 8 -8.71 0.18 -7.34
N LYS A 9 -9.57 1.16 -7.04
CA LYS A 9 -9.13 2.49 -6.62
C LYS A 9 -8.29 2.43 -5.35
N THR A 10 -8.77 1.73 -4.31
CA THR A 10 -8.06 1.56 -3.05
C THR A 10 -6.69 0.90 -3.25
N LYS A 11 -6.61 -0.22 -3.97
CA LYS A 11 -5.33 -0.88 -4.30
C LYS A 11 -4.37 0.05 -5.05
N SER A 12 -4.88 0.87 -5.97
CA SER A 12 -4.07 1.85 -6.70
C SER A 12 -3.52 2.95 -5.77
N SER A 13 -4.36 3.53 -4.92
CA SER A 13 -3.94 4.54 -3.94
C SER A 13 -2.87 4.00 -2.98
N ILE A 14 -3.04 2.78 -2.48
CA ILE A 14 -2.06 2.14 -1.59
C ILE A 14 -0.72 1.96 -2.30
N LYS A 15 -0.71 1.46 -3.54
CA LYS A 15 0.52 1.29 -4.32
C LYS A 15 1.23 2.63 -4.56
N GLN A 16 0.48 3.65 -4.97
CA GLN A 16 1.06 4.98 -5.20
C GLN A 16 1.64 5.59 -3.92
N ALA A 17 0.93 5.46 -2.80
CA ALA A 17 1.42 5.90 -1.49
C ALA A 17 2.72 5.19 -1.10
N PHE A 18 2.75 3.86 -1.23
CA PHE A 18 3.93 3.06 -0.92
C PHE A 18 5.13 3.42 -1.81
N THR A 19 4.93 3.57 -3.13
CA THR A 19 6.00 3.97 -4.05
C THR A 19 6.57 5.36 -3.71
N LYS A 20 5.71 6.33 -3.36
CA LYS A 20 6.17 7.65 -2.92
C LYS A 20 6.99 7.56 -1.63
N LEU A 21 6.52 6.78 -0.66
CA LEU A 21 7.23 6.57 0.60
C LEU A 21 8.59 5.90 0.39
N LEU A 22 8.70 4.95 -0.56
CA LEU A 22 9.98 4.34 -0.94
C LEU A 22 10.98 5.32 -1.58
N GLN A 23 10.50 6.40 -2.20
CA GLN A 23 11.37 7.47 -2.71
C GLN A 23 11.85 8.40 -1.59
N GLU A 24 11.14 8.46 -0.46
CA GLU A 24 11.42 9.37 0.65
C GLU A 24 12.24 8.69 1.76
N LYS A 25 12.08 7.37 1.97
CA LYS A 25 12.74 6.62 3.04
C LYS A 25 12.89 5.13 2.75
N ASP A 26 13.84 4.50 3.43
CA ASP A 26 14.06 3.06 3.38
C ASP A 26 12.80 2.27 3.71
N LEU A 27 12.60 1.15 3.01
CA LEU A 27 11.50 0.21 3.22
C LEU A 27 11.32 -0.17 4.70
N GLU A 28 12.42 -0.38 5.41
CA GLU A 28 12.42 -0.77 6.83
C GLU A 28 11.75 0.29 7.71
N LYS A 29 11.92 1.58 7.37
CA LYS A 29 11.36 2.74 8.07
C LYS A 29 9.92 3.08 7.66
N ILE A 30 9.41 2.50 6.57
CA ILE A 30 8.01 2.67 6.16
C ILE A 30 7.11 1.88 7.11
N THR A 31 6.11 2.51 7.70
CA THR A 31 5.11 1.83 8.52
C THR A 31 3.78 1.70 7.79
N ILE A 32 2.92 0.78 8.22
CA ILE A 32 1.53 0.70 7.73
C ILE A 32 0.82 2.04 7.93
N ARG A 33 1.10 2.76 9.04
CA ARG A 33 0.54 4.09 9.32
C ARG A 33 0.88 5.08 8.21
N ASP A 34 2.15 5.14 7.80
CA ASP A 34 2.59 6.03 6.72
C ASP A 34 1.82 5.76 5.43
N ILE A 35 1.69 4.48 5.07
CA ILE A 35 1.00 4.07 3.84
C ILE A 35 -0.48 4.45 3.92
N THR A 36 -1.15 4.14 5.04
CA THR A 36 -2.58 4.42 5.22
C THR A 36 -2.87 5.92 5.23
N THR A 37 -2.02 6.71 5.90
CA THR A 37 -2.15 8.18 5.95
C THR A 37 -1.93 8.78 4.56
N ARG A 38 -0.91 8.33 3.82
CA ARG A 38 -0.60 8.84 2.49
C ARG A 38 -1.63 8.42 1.43
N ALA A 39 -2.24 7.23 1.59
CA ALA A 39 -3.27 6.71 0.70
C ALA A 39 -4.69 7.21 1.03
N ASP A 40 -4.85 7.98 2.11
CA ASP A 40 -6.13 8.46 2.64
C ASP A 40 -7.12 7.31 2.93
N ILE A 41 -6.67 6.31 3.69
CA ILE A 41 -7.49 5.16 4.09
C ILE A 41 -7.25 4.78 5.55
N ASN A 42 -8.17 3.99 6.10
CA ASN A 42 -8.00 3.40 7.42
C ASN A 42 -7.16 2.12 7.36
N ARG A 43 -6.54 1.77 8.50
CA ARG A 43 -5.76 0.52 8.64
C ARG A 43 -6.58 -0.73 8.34
N GLY A 44 -7.85 -0.77 8.77
CA GLY A 44 -8.75 -1.89 8.44
C GLY A 44 -8.89 -2.09 6.93
N THR A 45 -9.02 -1.00 6.17
CA THR A 45 -9.08 -1.04 4.71
C THR A 45 -7.78 -1.53 4.07
N PHE A 46 -6.63 -1.19 4.65
CA PHE A 46 -5.36 -1.75 4.21
C PHE A 46 -5.32 -3.27 4.40
N TYR A 47 -5.70 -3.76 5.59
CA TYR A 47 -5.68 -5.20 5.90
C TYR A 47 -6.71 -6.03 5.14
N LEU A 48 -7.77 -5.41 4.58
CA LEU A 48 -8.67 -6.07 3.62
C LEU A 48 -8.00 -6.40 2.27
N HIS A 49 -6.83 -5.81 1.99
CA HIS A 49 -6.16 -5.93 0.70
C HIS A 49 -4.74 -6.49 0.80
N TYR A 50 -4.04 -6.24 1.92
CA TYR A 50 -2.64 -6.59 2.13
C TYR A 50 -2.39 -6.99 3.57
N GLU A 51 -1.66 -8.08 3.77
CA GLU A 51 -1.30 -8.54 5.12
C GLU A 51 -0.13 -7.73 5.70
N ASP A 52 0.79 -7.27 4.85
CA ASP A 52 1.95 -6.48 5.27
C ASP A 52 2.51 -5.59 4.13
N LYS A 53 3.34 -4.58 4.47
CA LYS A 53 4.07 -3.72 3.53
C LYS A 53 5.03 -4.50 2.61
N TYR A 54 5.51 -5.68 3.01
CA TYR A 54 6.36 -6.52 2.15
C TYR A 54 5.59 -7.14 0.97
N MET A 55 4.25 -7.09 0.95
CA MET A 55 3.46 -7.59 -0.19
C MET A 55 3.76 -6.86 -1.51
N PHE A 56 4.29 -5.63 -1.44
CA PHE A 56 4.68 -4.84 -2.61
C PHE A 56 6.11 -5.13 -3.07
N THR A 57 6.93 -5.81 -2.26
CA THR A 57 8.37 -5.92 -2.48
C THR A 57 8.77 -7.10 -3.36
N ARG A 58 7.82 -7.96 -3.75
CA ARG A 58 8.05 -9.14 -4.62
C ARG A 58 8.67 -8.80 -5.99
N ARG A 59 8.73 -7.52 -6.36
CA ARG A 59 9.37 -7.01 -7.58
C ARG A 59 10.79 -6.43 -7.37
N TYR A 60 11.21 -6.20 -6.13
CA TYR A 60 12.53 -5.63 -5.79
C TYR A 60 13.51 -6.68 -5.27
N GLY A 61 13.10 -7.95 -5.19
CA GLY A 61 13.96 -9.10 -4.95
C GLY A 61 14.55 -9.66 -6.25
N ARG A 62 15.25 -8.81 -7.02
CA ARG A 62 16.30 -9.21 -7.96
C ARG A 62 17.10 -8.00 -8.44
#